data_AF-A0A3B0VNQ5-F1
#
_entry.id   AF-A0A3B0VNQ5-F1
#
_cell.length_a   1.000
_cell.length_b   1.000
_cell.length_c   1.000
_cell.angle_alpha   90.00
_cell.angle_beta   90.00
_cell.angle_gamma   90.00
#
_symmetry.space_group_name_H-M   'P 1'
#
loop_
_entity.id
_entity.type
_entity.pdbx_description
1 polymer ?
#
loop_
_entity_poly.entity_id
_entity_poly.type
_entity_poly.pdbx_seq_one_letter_code
_entity_poly.pdbx_strand_id
1 'polypeptide(L)'
;MHCIGDYEKPFTLIIQRKATQGQADLDLMQQEGAEEISAGGYLYRAIATNRDAWSNSQIVHWYNQRAEDSENRIKEFKLDFGGDTLPCSDFEANALYFLISALSYNLFALMRQLLPEALSRHRCTTIRWRLYAMAAKVIKTGRQIY
;
A
#
# COMPACT_ATOMS: atom_id res chain seq x y z
N MET A 1 -25.08 2.48 28.58
CA MET A 1 -24.21 2.56 27.40
C MET A 1 -22.84 2.99 27.92
N HIS A 2 -21.83 2.13 27.84
CA HIS A 2 -20.51 2.39 28.45
C HIS A 2 -19.55 2.79 27.34
N CYS A 3 -19.04 4.02 27.38
CA CYS A 3 -17.96 4.47 26.50
C CYS A 3 -16.62 4.19 27.21
N ILE A 4 -15.57 3.93 26.43
CA ILE A 4 -14.18 3.92 26.93
C ILE A 4 -13.70 5.37 26.92
N GLY A 5 -13.38 5.96 28.07
CA GLY A 5 -12.89 7.34 28.19
C GLY A 5 -13.98 8.43 28.07
N ASP A 6 -13.58 9.68 27.80
CA ASP A 6 -14.44 10.88 27.76
C ASP A 6 -15.30 11.02 26.49
N TYR A 7 -15.61 9.91 25.81
CA TYR A 7 -16.31 9.97 24.52
C TYR A 7 -17.82 10.03 24.71
N GLU A 8 -18.45 11.07 24.17
CA GLU A 8 -19.92 11.28 24.22
C GLU A 8 -20.70 10.25 23.39
N LYS A 9 -20.09 9.67 22.35
CA LYS A 9 -20.72 8.69 21.47
C LYS A 9 -19.94 7.38 21.49
N PRO A 10 -20.61 6.23 21.64
CA PRO A 10 -19.96 4.93 21.52
C PRO A 10 -19.53 4.68 20.08
N PHE A 11 -18.45 3.91 19.90
CA PHE A 11 -18.05 3.39 18.59
C PHE A 11 -18.55 1.95 18.42
N THR A 12 -18.76 1.55 17.18
CA THR A 12 -19.14 0.19 16.81
C THR A 12 -17.88 -0.66 16.64
N LEU A 13 -17.88 -1.87 17.22
CA LEU A 13 -16.81 -2.85 17.03
C LEU A 13 -17.32 -4.02 16.19
N ILE A 14 -16.70 -4.24 15.03
CA ILE A 14 -17.01 -5.37 14.14
C ILE A 14 -15.94 -6.44 14.37
N ILE A 15 -16.36 -7.67 14.70
CA ILE A 15 -15.47 -8.81 14.87
C ILE A 15 -15.65 -9.76 13.68
N GLN A 16 -14.56 -10.01 12.96
CA GLN A 16 -14.48 -11.02 11.91
C GLN A 16 -13.82 -12.28 12.45
N ARG A 17 -14.37 -13.44 12.11
CA ARG A 17 -13.76 -14.74 12.41
C ARG A 17 -13.50 -15.50 11.10
N LYS A 18 -12.32 -16.09 10.96
CA LYS A 18 -11.96 -16.95 9.82
C LYS A 18 -11.40 -18.26 10.35
N ALA A 19 -11.94 -19.40 9.91
CA ALA A 19 -11.44 -20.71 10.33
C ALA A 19 -10.06 -20.99 9.71
N THR A 20 -9.12 -21.48 10.51
CA THR A 20 -7.78 -21.91 10.06
C THR A 20 -7.88 -23.36 9.58
N GLN A 21 -8.47 -23.59 8.40
CA GLN A 21 -8.48 -24.93 7.78
C GLN A 21 -7.27 -25.10 6.84
N GLY A 22 -6.42 -26.09 7.13
CA GLY A 22 -5.46 -26.64 6.16
C GLY A 22 -4.16 -25.87 5.92
N GLN A 23 -3.83 -24.83 6.68
CA GLN A 23 -2.48 -24.26 6.64
C GLN A 23 -1.54 -25.10 7.50
N ALA A 24 -0.61 -25.80 6.86
CA ALA A 24 0.53 -26.39 7.54
C ALA A 24 1.29 -25.28 8.27
N ASP A 25 1.74 -25.60 9.48
CA ASP A 25 2.55 -24.74 10.34
C ASP A 25 3.92 -24.57 9.67
N LEU A 26 4.00 -23.66 8.70
CA LEU A 26 5.26 -23.19 8.15
C LEU A 26 5.70 -22.06 9.05
N ASP A 27 6.63 -22.41 9.95
CA ASP A 27 7.31 -21.57 10.92
C ASP A 27 8.21 -20.53 10.21
N LEU A 28 7.59 -19.68 9.39
CA LEU A 28 8.18 -18.52 8.76
C LEU A 28 7.84 -17.33 9.64
N MET A 29 8.67 -17.12 10.68
CA MET A 29 8.80 -15.89 11.47
C MET A 29 7.53 -15.03 11.41
N GLN A 30 6.51 -15.50 12.14
CA GLN A 30 5.17 -14.97 12.17
C GLN A 30 5.25 -13.46 12.45
N GLN A 31 5.20 -12.64 11.41
CA GLN A 31 4.88 -11.23 11.57
C GLN A 31 3.41 -11.21 11.97
N GLU A 32 3.15 -11.36 13.26
CA GLU A 32 1.87 -11.04 13.86
C GLU A 32 1.56 -9.59 13.47
N GLY A 33 0.73 -9.41 12.44
CA GLY A 33 0.09 -8.14 12.22
C GLY A 33 -0.71 -7.85 13.48
N ALA A 34 -0.46 -6.71 14.11
CA ALA A 34 -1.00 -6.34 15.43
C ALA A 34 -2.55 -6.31 15.55
N GLU A 35 -3.28 -6.73 14.50
CA GLU A 35 -4.74 -6.73 14.39
C GLU A 35 -5.37 -8.14 14.40
N GLU A 36 -4.56 -9.22 14.43
CA GLU A 36 -5.07 -10.59 14.30
C GLU A 36 -4.74 -11.44 15.54
N ILE A 37 -5.79 -11.98 16.17
CA ILE A 37 -5.67 -12.88 17.33
C ILE A 37 -6.03 -14.29 16.88
N SER A 38 -5.14 -15.26 17.10
CA SER A 38 -5.41 -16.68 16.85
C SER A 38 -5.91 -17.35 18.13
N ALA A 39 -7.11 -17.94 18.10
CA ALA A 39 -7.65 -18.71 19.22
C ALA A 39 -8.56 -19.84 18.72
N GLY A 40 -8.36 -21.05 19.25
CA GLY A 40 -9.27 -22.19 19.02
C GLY A 40 -9.44 -22.60 17.55
N GLY A 41 -8.42 -22.43 16.70
CA GLY A 41 -8.51 -22.74 15.26
C GLY A 41 -9.26 -21.68 14.44
N TYR A 42 -9.39 -20.48 14.98
CA TYR A 42 -9.93 -19.31 14.28
C TYR A 42 -8.97 -18.13 14.40
N LEU A 43 -8.88 -17.38 13.31
CA LEU A 43 -8.28 -16.06 13.25
C LEU A 43 -9.37 -15.01 13.49
N TYR A 44 -9.15 -14.15 14.47
CA TYR A 44 -10.04 -13.05 14.81
C TYR A 44 -9.42 -11.73 14.41
N ARG A 45 -10.23 -10.87 13.80
CA ARG A 45 -9.86 -9.48 13.46
C ARG A 45 -10.93 -8.54 13.96
N ALA A 46 -10.53 -7.42 14.55
CA ALA A 46 -11.44 -6.41 15.08
C ALA A 46 -11.31 -5.10 14.32
N ILE A 47 -12.44 -4.50 13.94
CA ILE A 47 -12.52 -3.20 13.27
C ILE A 47 -13.37 -2.27 14.12
N ALA A 48 -12.76 -1.22 14.67
CA ALA A 48 -13.47 -0.15 15.35
C ALA A 48 -13.92 0.92 14.34
N THR A 49 -15.19 1.31 14.38
CA THR A 49 -15.77 2.27 13.42
C THR A 49 -16.83 3.17 14.05
N ASN A 50 -16.92 4.39 13.56
CA ASN A 50 -17.96 5.37 13.89
C ASN A 50 -18.94 5.57 12.71
N ARG A 51 -18.93 4.66 11.73
CA ARG A 51 -19.77 4.73 10.52
C ARG A 51 -21.05 3.93 10.73
N ASP A 52 -22.03 4.55 11.38
CA ASP A 52 -23.29 3.87 11.74
C ASP A 52 -24.26 3.68 10.55
N ALA A 53 -24.04 4.42 9.45
CA ALA A 53 -24.91 4.39 8.27
C ALA A 53 -24.59 3.26 7.29
N TRP A 54 -23.48 2.53 7.48
CA TRP A 54 -23.00 1.51 6.55
C TRP A 54 -23.25 0.11 7.11
N SER A 55 -23.47 -0.86 6.22
CA SER A 55 -23.55 -2.25 6.65
C SER A 55 -22.17 -2.77 7.08
N ASN A 56 -22.15 -3.80 7.93
CA ASN A 56 -20.90 -4.44 8.35
C ASN A 56 -20.06 -4.92 7.15
N SER A 57 -20.71 -5.42 6.09
CA SER A 57 -20.01 -5.85 4.87
C SER A 57 -19.38 -4.69 4.10
N GLN A 58 -20.06 -3.54 4.01
CA GLN A 58 -19.50 -2.34 3.38
C GLN A 58 -18.30 -1.81 4.16
N ILE A 59 -18.37 -1.78 5.49
CA ILE A 59 -17.28 -1.33 6.35
C ILE A 59 -16.07 -2.25 6.21
N VAL A 60 -16.29 -3.56 6.27
CA VAL A 60 -15.23 -4.56 6.06
C VAL A 60 -14.59 -4.40 4.68
N HIS A 61 -15.40 -4.30 3.62
CA HIS A 61 -14.89 -4.18 2.26
C HIS A 61 -14.06 -2.90 2.10
N TRP A 62 -14.55 -1.77 2.58
CA TRP A 62 -13.83 -0.50 2.58
C TRP A 62 -12.53 -0.57 3.38
N TYR A 63 -12.56 -1.18 4.57
CA TYR A 63 -11.37 -1.32 5.41
C TYR A 63 -10.30 -2.20 4.74
N ASN A 64 -10.70 -3.23 3.99
CA ASN A 64 -9.78 -4.08 3.25
C ASN A 64 -9.06 -3.34 2.11
N GLN A 65 -9.70 -2.35 1.47
CA GLN A 65 -9.05 -1.52 0.44
C GLN A 65 -7.83 -0.76 0.98
N ARG A 66 -7.81 -0.46 2.29
CA ARG A 66 -6.63 0.17 2.93
C ARG A 66 -5.39 -0.71 2.79
N ALA A 67 -5.51 -2.01 3.04
CA ALA A 67 -4.40 -2.94 2.93
C ALA A 67 -3.94 -3.09 1.47
N GLU A 68 -4.90 -3.21 0.54
CA GLU A 68 -4.59 -3.41 -0.88
C GLU A 68 -3.94 -2.17 -1.53
N ASP A 69 -4.44 -0.97 -1.26
CA ASP A 69 -3.95 0.23 -1.94
C ASP A 69 -2.89 0.99 -1.15
N SER A 70 -3.07 1.18 0.16
CA SER A 70 -2.16 2.05 0.92
C SER A 70 -0.83 1.36 1.17
N GLU A 71 -0.84 0.07 1.49
CA GLU A 71 0.40 -0.67 1.76
C GLU A 71 1.25 -0.80 0.49
N ASN A 72 0.61 -1.11 -0.65
CA ASN A 72 1.30 -1.18 -1.93
C ASN A 72 1.89 0.18 -2.34
N ARG A 73 1.17 1.27 -2.10
CA ARG A 73 1.68 2.64 -2.34
C ARG A 73 2.84 3.00 -1.43
N ILE A 74 2.78 2.63 -0.14
CA ILE A 74 3.88 2.84 0.81
C ILE A 74 5.10 1.99 0.43
N LYS A 75 4.90 0.73 0.03
CA LYS A 75 5.96 -0.17 -0.46
C LYS A 75 6.62 0.41 -1.70
N GLU A 76 5.84 0.89 -2.67
CA GLU A 76 6.37 1.56 -3.86
C GLU A 76 7.15 2.83 -3.49
N PHE A 77 6.61 3.67 -2.61
CA PHE A 77 7.28 4.88 -2.14
C PHE A 77 8.65 4.56 -1.48
N LYS A 78 8.70 3.56 -0.61
CA LYS A 78 9.95 3.15 0.04
C LYS A 78 10.95 2.60 -0.97
N LEU A 79 10.55 1.58 -1.74
CA LEU A 79 11.47 0.81 -2.58
C LEU A 79 11.88 1.52 -3.88
N ASP A 80 10.96 2.24 -4.52
CA ASP A 80 11.23 2.84 -5.84
C ASP A 80 11.71 4.30 -5.73
N PHE A 81 11.45 4.99 -4.62
CA PHE A 81 11.77 6.41 -4.42
C PHE A 81 12.69 6.68 -3.22
N GLY A 82 13.16 5.65 -2.52
CA GLY A 82 14.09 5.80 -1.40
C GLY A 82 13.46 6.34 -0.12
N GLY A 83 12.13 6.22 0.03
CA GLY A 83 11.40 6.68 1.22
C GLY A 83 11.73 5.96 2.53
N ASP A 84 12.61 4.95 2.49
CA ASP A 84 13.14 4.20 3.63
C ASP A 84 14.62 4.52 3.94
N THR A 85 15.23 5.47 3.22
CA THR A 85 16.65 5.82 3.35
C THR A 85 16.84 7.10 4.17
N LEU A 86 17.85 7.11 5.04
CA LEU A 86 18.27 8.28 5.84
C LEU A 86 19.75 8.58 5.52
N PRO A 87 20.04 9.33 4.45
CA PRO A 87 21.40 9.48 3.93
C PRO A 87 22.30 10.40 4.78
N CYS A 88 21.73 11.21 5.68
CA CYS A 88 22.45 12.21 6.45
C CYS A 88 22.42 11.87 7.95
N SER A 89 23.42 12.33 8.71
CA SER A 89 23.38 12.26 10.19
C SER A 89 22.50 13.36 10.81
N ASP A 90 22.14 14.37 10.02
CA ASP A 90 21.30 15.50 10.44
C ASP A 90 19.81 15.20 10.20
N PHE A 91 18.97 15.51 11.19
CA PHE A 91 17.54 15.23 11.14
C PHE A 91 16.82 16.08 10.09
N GLU A 92 17.12 17.38 9.99
CA GLU A 92 16.48 18.29 9.05
C GLU A 92 16.85 17.95 7.60
N ALA A 93 18.11 17.56 7.37
CA ALA A 93 18.55 17.06 6.07
C ALA A 93 17.78 15.80 5.63
N ASN A 94 17.56 14.86 6.56
CA ASN A 94 16.76 13.67 6.29
C ASN A 94 15.27 14.00 6.09
N ALA A 95 14.72 14.95 6.84
CA ALA A 95 13.34 15.42 6.65
C ALA A 95 13.16 16.01 5.25
N LEU A 96 14.11 16.84 4.80
CA LEU A 96 14.12 17.38 3.44
C LEU A 96 14.24 16.26 2.38
N TYR A 97 15.14 15.30 2.58
CA TYR A 97 15.28 14.14 1.68
C TYR A 97 13.97 13.34 1.56
N PHE A 98 13.30 13.09 2.69
CA PHE A 98 12.01 12.41 2.73
C PHE A 98 10.93 13.21 1.98
N LEU A 99 10.88 14.53 2.16
CA LEU A 99 9.95 15.41 1.44
C LEU A 99 10.18 15.38 -0.07
N ILE A 100 11.44 15.41 -0.52
CA ILE A 100 11.79 15.30 -1.94
C ILE A 100 11.35 13.94 -2.51
N SER A 101 11.59 12.87 -1.76
CA SER A 101 11.15 11.53 -2.13
C SER A 101 9.62 11.47 -2.27
N ALA A 102 8.89 12.05 -1.31
CA ALA A 102 7.43 12.07 -1.31
C ALA A 102 6.88 12.91 -2.49
N LEU A 103 7.51 14.05 -2.77
CA LEU A 103 7.16 14.89 -3.92
C LEU A 103 7.37 14.14 -5.24
N SER A 104 8.49 13.43 -5.37
CA SER A 104 8.82 12.64 -6.57
C SER A 104 7.79 11.52 -6.81
N TYR A 105 7.39 10.82 -5.74
CA TYR A 105 6.33 9.81 -5.79
C TYR A 105 4.98 10.42 -6.20
N ASN A 106 4.60 11.57 -5.65
CA ASN A 106 3.35 12.24 -6.01
C ASN A 106 3.35 12.71 -7.47
N LEU A 107 4.47 13.24 -7.96
CA LEU A 107 4.61 13.62 -9.36
C LEU A 107 4.48 12.39 -10.28
N PHE A 108 5.08 11.27 -9.91
CA PHE A 108 4.91 10.01 -10.63
C PHE A 108 3.45 9.51 -10.61
N ALA A 109 2.76 9.65 -9.48
CA ALA A 109 1.34 9.31 -9.37
C ALA A 109 0.46 10.16 -10.31
N LEU A 110 0.75 11.47 -10.44
CA LEU A 110 0.09 12.34 -11.41
C LEU A 110 0.43 11.94 -12.85
N MET A 111 1.71 11.66 -13.14
CA MET A 111 2.14 11.20 -14.47
C MET A 111 1.40 9.94 -14.90
N ARG A 112 1.13 8.99 -13.99
CA ARG A 112 0.33 7.78 -14.28
C ARG A 112 -1.08 8.08 -14.79
N GLN A 113 -1.68 9.20 -14.41
CA GLN A 113 -3.00 9.61 -14.92
C GLN A 113 -2.96 10.04 -16.39
N LEU A 114 -1.79 10.43 -16.89
CA LEU A 114 -1.56 10.84 -18.27
C LEU A 114 -1.07 9.68 -19.16
N LEU A 115 -0.74 8.54 -18.57
CA LEU A 115 -0.26 7.37 -19.30
C LEU A 115 -1.42 6.53 -19.87
N PRO A 116 -1.19 5.82 -20.98
CA PRO A 116 -2.12 4.80 -21.45
C PRO A 116 -2.42 3.77 -20.36
N GLU A 117 -3.62 3.19 -20.35
CA GLU A 117 -4.04 2.22 -19.32
C GLU A 117 -3.08 1.02 -19.21
N ALA A 118 -2.46 0.62 -20.33
CA ALA A 118 -1.46 -0.45 -20.37
C ALA A 118 -0.19 -0.16 -19.54
N LEU A 119 0.08 1.11 -19.21
CA LEU A 119 1.25 1.55 -18.44
C LEU A 119 0.90 2.15 -17.08
N SER A 120 -0.32 2.65 -16.89
CA SER A 120 -0.73 3.39 -15.68
C SER A 120 -0.68 2.56 -14.39
N ARG A 121 -0.77 1.23 -14.48
CA ARG A 121 -0.70 0.31 -13.32
C ARG A 121 0.71 -0.19 -13.00
N HIS A 122 1.74 0.21 -13.76
CA HIS A 122 3.10 -0.27 -13.54
C HIS A 122 3.89 0.57 -12.52
N ARG A 123 4.84 -0.09 -11.84
CA ARG A 123 5.80 0.55 -10.95
C ARG A 123 6.79 1.45 -11.69
N CYS A 124 7.34 2.44 -11.00
CA CYS A 124 8.30 3.40 -11.55
C CYS A 124 9.46 2.73 -12.30
N THR A 125 10.03 1.69 -11.71
CA THR A 125 11.11 0.91 -12.34
C THR A 125 10.71 0.29 -13.68
N THR A 126 9.51 -0.27 -13.77
CA THR A 126 8.99 -0.89 -15.01
C THR A 126 8.65 0.16 -16.06
N ILE A 127 8.05 1.29 -15.65
CA ILE A 127 7.77 2.41 -16.55
C ILE A 127 9.08 2.98 -17.10
N ARG A 128 10.09 3.17 -16.26
CA ARG A 128 11.45 3.59 -16.65
C ARG A 128 12.01 2.68 -17.75
N TRP A 129 11.98 1.37 -17.53
CA TRP A 129 12.45 0.41 -18.53
C TRP A 129 11.62 0.46 -19.82
N ARG A 130 10.30 0.46 -19.74
CA ARG A 130 9.43 0.42 -20.92
C ARG A 130 9.49 1.69 -21.76
N LEU A 131 9.55 2.88 -21.14
CA LEU A 131 9.61 4.14 -21.87
C LEU A 131 11.01 4.42 -22.42
N TYR A 132 12.07 4.23 -21.63
CA TYR A 132 13.42 4.53 -22.10
C TYR A 132 13.98 3.46 -23.05
N ALA A 133 13.65 2.17 -22.86
CA ALA A 133 14.07 1.14 -23.81
C ALA A 133 13.33 1.25 -25.16
N MET A 134 12.08 1.75 -25.18
CA MET A 134 11.38 2.06 -26.43
C MET A 134 12.03 3.23 -27.17
N ALA A 135 12.46 4.28 -26.45
CA ALA A 135 13.15 5.42 -27.07
C ALA A 135 14.51 5.05 -27.69
N ALA A 136 15.14 3.94 -27.26
CA ALA A 136 16.47 3.53 -27.70
C ALA A 136 16.48 2.53 -28.89
N LYS A 137 15.32 2.08 -29.40
CA LYS A 137 15.28 1.14 -30.53
C LYS A 137 15.26 1.86 -31.88
N VAL A 138 16.40 2.44 -32.28
CA VAL A 138 16.64 2.89 -33.66
C VAL A 138 17.31 1.76 -34.43
N ILE A 139 16.52 0.94 -35.14
CA ILE A 139 17.08 -0.06 -36.05
C ILE A 139 17.36 0.62 -37.39
N LYS A 140 18.63 0.81 -37.73
CA LYS A 140 19.03 1.07 -39.11
C LYS A 140 19.03 -0.25 -39.88
N THR A 141 17.92 -0.60 -40.51
CA THR A 141 17.95 -1.55 -41.63
C THR A 141 18.27 -0.74 -42.88
N GLY A 142 19.33 -1.12 -43.59
CA GLY A 142 20.15 -0.26 -44.45
C GLY A 142 19.50 0.58 -45.58
N ARG A 143 18.17 0.65 -45.69
CA ARG A 143 17.49 1.45 -46.72
C ARG A 143 16.21 2.20 -46.31
N GLN A 144 15.67 2.11 -45.08
CA GLN A 144 14.55 2.96 -44.63
C GLN A 144 14.58 3.22 -43.12
N ILE A 145 14.13 4.40 -42.72
CA ILE A 145 13.93 4.81 -41.33
C ILE A 145 12.41 4.79 -41.07
N TYR A 146 11.98 4.04 -40.06
CA TYR A 146 10.60 4.04 -39.54
C TYR A 146 10.59 4.67 -38.16
#